data_AF-A0A1Q6HPT7-F1
#
_entry.id   AF-A0A1Q6HPT7-F1
#
_cell.length_a   1.000
_cell.length_b   1.000
_cell.length_c   1.000
_cell.angle_alpha   90.00
_cell.angle_beta   90.00
_cell.angle_gamma   90.00
#
_symmetry.space_group_name_H-M   'P 1'
#
loop_
_entity.id
_entity.type
_entity.pdbx_description
1 polymer ?
#
loop_
_entity_poly.entity_id
_entity_poly.type
_entity_poly.pdbx_seq_one_letter_code
_entity_poly.pdbx_strand_id
1 'polypeptide(L)'
;MKSLKYYLMALAGIAMLNACSDDDPVPGNPTMDFQAEPSSALFGDSLPFTIKASDADVPLSTLKARLYFSDEMVSETIIRTKVNGQDYTGKIYVPYLANIPNGTATLKFILQNINFTITEKSYDVALSRPDFPYLTLVSGDQEYRMEKTAANQYSVTGEFAQKVKGYIKAPKVGANGNEINFGWSNGAITQGTSSEITFSSLSAGEYSISFNTLTYAAAPFVKLLLNGSEMEMVDDDHYSIDLNLKQGDNITADIPNFDQYWIDPDFFEKNEDGSLKFLPIDGTYRVIANLALNYLEVLKMNGTSTATLNDDGTGALWIIGDGIGKPSVATNAVGWTTEKGLCMSQIEAKKYQVTVVAGEQIKSDDINFKFFHQQGWGGEYKNDALSTTSDLVFIGDGTNGRDAGNLGLVEGKSLENGVAYRFTVDVTAGVSSAVLTVEKVER
;
A
#
# COMPACT_ATOMS: atom_id res chain seq x y z
N MET A 1 -41.15 71.58 -40.57
CA MET A 1 -40.49 70.68 -39.58
C MET A 1 -41.38 69.49 -39.14
N LYS A 2 -42.09 68.80 -40.05
CA LYS A 2 -42.77 67.53 -39.73
C LYS A 2 -42.53 66.40 -40.75
N SER A 3 -42.10 66.70 -41.98
CA SER A 3 -41.79 65.67 -42.99
C SER A 3 -40.33 65.18 -42.99
N LEU A 4 -39.40 65.93 -42.40
CA LEU A 4 -37.97 65.55 -42.37
C LEU A 4 -37.61 64.58 -41.23
N LYS A 5 -38.45 64.47 -40.19
CA LYS A 5 -38.24 63.55 -39.05
C LYS A 5 -38.57 62.09 -39.40
N TYR A 6 -39.45 61.86 -40.38
CA TYR A 6 -39.83 60.50 -40.80
C TYR A 6 -38.79 59.86 -41.72
N TYR A 7 -38.02 60.65 -42.47
CA TYR A 7 -36.93 60.12 -43.31
C TYR A 7 -35.70 59.69 -42.50
N LEU A 8 -35.36 60.38 -41.40
CA LEU A 8 -34.26 59.94 -40.52
C LEU A 8 -34.62 58.74 -39.65
N MET A 9 -35.89 58.53 -39.27
CA MET A 9 -36.32 57.31 -38.59
C MET A 9 -36.43 56.10 -39.53
N ALA A 10 -36.71 56.32 -40.82
CA ALA A 10 -36.71 55.25 -41.82
C ALA A 10 -35.29 54.74 -42.14
N LEU A 11 -34.26 55.58 -42.08
CA LEU A 11 -32.87 55.15 -42.27
C LEU A 11 -32.25 54.48 -41.03
N ALA A 12 -32.70 54.81 -39.82
CA ALA A 12 -32.22 54.15 -38.60
C ALA A 12 -32.81 52.74 -38.40
N GLY A 13 -33.97 52.45 -39.00
CA GLY A 13 -34.60 51.12 -38.95
C GLY A 13 -33.99 50.09 -39.92
N ILE A 14 -33.35 50.54 -41.00
CA ILE A 14 -32.73 49.64 -42.00
C ILE A 14 -31.31 49.24 -41.61
N ALA A 15 -30.64 50.02 -40.75
CA ALA A 15 -29.30 49.69 -40.23
C ALA A 15 -29.32 48.68 -39.06
N MET A 16 -30.48 48.39 -38.46
CA MET A 16 -30.61 47.42 -37.36
C MET A 16 -31.12 46.04 -37.80
N LEU A 17 -31.31 45.81 -39.10
CA LEU A 17 -31.68 44.50 -39.66
C LEU A 17 -30.50 43.73 -40.30
N ASN A 18 -29.27 44.27 -40.25
CA ASN A 18 -28.05 43.61 -40.72
C ASN A 18 -27.11 43.18 -39.57
N ALA A 19 -27.63 43.05 -38.34
CA ALA A 19 -26.85 42.61 -37.17
C ALA A 19 -27.21 41.20 -36.67
N CYS A 20 -28.06 40.47 -37.39
CA CYS A 20 -28.21 39.02 -37.25
C CYS A 20 -27.98 38.41 -38.64
N SER A 21 -26.72 38.18 -39.01
CA SER A 21 -26.46 37.09 -39.93
C SER A 21 -26.72 35.80 -39.15
N ASP A 22 -27.93 35.27 -39.25
CA ASP A 22 -28.25 33.86 -38.96
C ASP A 22 -27.56 32.96 -40.01
N ASP A 23 -26.26 33.14 -40.22
CA ASP A 23 -25.45 32.13 -40.89
C ASP A 23 -25.21 31.04 -39.84
N ASP A 24 -26.18 30.14 -39.73
CA ASP A 24 -25.99 28.89 -39.03
C ASP A 24 -24.67 28.29 -39.54
N PRO A 25 -23.68 28.05 -38.67
CA PRO A 25 -22.38 27.57 -39.10
C PRO A 25 -22.58 26.26 -39.86
N VAL A 26 -22.12 26.22 -41.11
CA VAL A 26 -22.18 25.01 -41.93
C VAL A 26 -21.49 23.89 -41.14
N PRO A 27 -22.17 22.77 -40.82
CA PRO A 27 -21.59 21.74 -39.97
C PRO A 27 -20.28 21.16 -40.52
N GLY A 28 -20.14 21.11 -41.85
CA GLY A 28 -19.05 20.43 -42.55
C GLY A 28 -19.32 18.93 -42.69
N ASN A 29 -18.44 18.24 -43.39
CA ASN A 29 -18.54 16.79 -43.59
C ASN A 29 -17.15 16.14 -43.55
N PRO A 30 -16.60 15.89 -42.36
CA PRO A 30 -15.27 15.30 -42.23
C PRO A 30 -15.26 13.85 -42.75
N THR A 31 -14.23 13.50 -43.52
CA THR A 31 -14.05 12.18 -44.12
C THR A 31 -12.68 11.60 -43.80
N MET A 32 -12.63 10.29 -43.60
CA MET A 32 -11.40 9.53 -43.38
C MET A 32 -11.19 8.53 -44.52
N ASP A 33 -9.99 8.54 -45.11
CA ASP A 33 -9.53 7.54 -46.07
C ASP A 33 -8.32 6.79 -45.47
N PHE A 34 -8.42 5.47 -45.38
CA PHE A 34 -7.50 4.60 -44.64
C PHE A 34 -6.52 3.94 -45.61
N GLN A 35 -5.21 4.10 -45.37
CA GLN A 35 -4.20 3.47 -46.23
C GLN A 35 -4.04 1.97 -45.98
N ALA A 36 -4.30 1.53 -44.74
CA ALA A 36 -4.32 0.13 -44.35
C ALA A 36 -5.28 -0.06 -43.17
N GLU A 37 -6.01 -1.17 -43.19
CA GLU A 37 -6.93 -1.55 -42.12
C GLU A 37 -6.23 -2.55 -41.19
N PRO A 38 -6.06 -2.23 -39.89
CA PRO A 38 -5.46 -3.16 -38.95
C PRO A 38 -6.42 -4.33 -38.70
N SER A 39 -5.94 -5.55 -38.91
CA SER A 39 -6.75 -6.77 -38.74
C SER A 39 -6.30 -7.62 -37.54
N SER A 40 -5.05 -7.51 -37.11
CA SER A 40 -4.53 -8.21 -35.94
C SER A 40 -3.40 -7.46 -35.24
N ALA A 41 -3.19 -7.80 -33.97
CA ALA A 41 -2.17 -7.22 -33.12
C ALA A 41 -1.80 -8.16 -31.95
N LEU A 42 -0.62 -7.95 -31.39
CA LEU A 42 -0.26 -8.52 -30.10
C LEU A 42 -0.58 -7.55 -28.97
N PHE A 43 -0.97 -8.08 -27.81
CA PHE A 43 -0.94 -7.26 -26.60
C PHE A 43 0.49 -6.76 -26.36
N GLY A 44 0.65 -5.48 -26.02
CA GLY A 44 1.93 -4.79 -25.91
C GLY A 44 2.40 -4.11 -27.20
N ASP A 45 1.68 -4.27 -28.33
CA ASP A 45 2.02 -3.58 -29.58
C ASP A 45 1.72 -2.07 -29.52
N SER A 46 2.46 -1.29 -30.29
CA SER A 46 2.07 0.05 -30.73
C SER A 46 1.67 0.01 -32.20
N LEU A 47 0.37 -0.13 -32.46
CA LEU A 47 -0.17 -0.30 -33.80
C LEU A 47 -0.13 1.00 -34.59
N PRO A 48 0.63 1.06 -35.70
CA PRO A 48 0.67 2.23 -36.55
C PRO A 48 -0.63 2.36 -37.36
N PHE A 49 -1.03 3.60 -37.60
CA PHE A 49 -2.11 3.92 -38.54
C PHE A 49 -1.73 5.17 -39.33
N THR A 50 -2.21 5.23 -40.58
CA THR A 50 -2.12 6.42 -41.43
C THR A 50 -3.50 6.67 -42.05
N ILE A 51 -4.04 7.86 -41.81
CA ILE A 51 -5.38 8.25 -42.25
C ILE A 51 -5.29 9.58 -42.97
N LYS A 52 -5.78 9.61 -44.20
CA LYS A 52 -5.99 10.85 -44.93
C LYS A 52 -7.29 11.47 -44.44
N ALA A 53 -7.21 12.66 -43.85
CA ALA A 53 -8.37 13.34 -43.27
C ALA A 53 -8.71 14.58 -44.09
N SER A 54 -9.99 14.74 -44.45
CA SER A 54 -10.47 15.93 -45.16
C SER A 54 -11.84 16.39 -44.71
N ASP A 55 -12.14 17.67 -44.90
CA ASP A 55 -13.47 18.28 -44.84
C ASP A 55 -13.46 19.43 -45.85
N ALA A 56 -14.42 19.45 -46.78
CA ALA A 56 -14.40 20.39 -47.91
C ALA A 56 -14.73 21.83 -47.47
N ASP A 57 -15.54 21.97 -46.41
CA ASP A 57 -16.20 23.23 -46.06
C ASP A 57 -15.68 23.80 -44.74
N VAL A 58 -15.24 22.94 -43.82
CA VAL A 58 -14.89 23.33 -42.44
C VAL A 58 -13.50 22.83 -42.07
N PRO A 59 -12.60 23.67 -41.50
CA PRO A 59 -11.31 23.22 -41.01
C PRO A 59 -11.42 22.05 -40.01
N LEU A 60 -10.51 21.08 -40.13
CA LEU A 60 -10.45 19.96 -39.20
C LEU A 60 -9.90 20.39 -37.82
N SER A 61 -10.21 19.61 -36.78
CA SER A 61 -9.76 19.87 -35.39
C SER A 61 -8.89 18.74 -34.84
N THR A 62 -9.44 17.53 -34.73
CA THR A 62 -8.72 16.37 -34.16
C THR A 62 -9.09 15.07 -34.85
N LEU A 63 -8.11 14.18 -34.95
CA LEU A 63 -8.27 12.76 -35.18
C LEU A 63 -7.95 12.01 -33.87
N LYS A 64 -8.85 11.15 -33.41
CA LYS A 64 -8.65 10.30 -32.23
C LYS A 64 -8.67 8.83 -32.65
N ALA A 65 -7.72 8.05 -32.15
CA ALA A 65 -7.76 6.60 -32.18
C ALA A 65 -8.02 6.10 -30.77
N ARG A 66 -9.06 5.29 -30.58
CA ARG A 66 -9.45 4.74 -29.27
C ARG A 66 -9.55 3.24 -29.37
N LEU A 67 -8.86 2.53 -28.48
CA LEU A 67 -8.92 1.09 -28.39
C LEU A 67 -9.83 0.68 -27.25
N TYR A 68 -10.73 -0.26 -27.51
CA TYR A 68 -11.66 -0.79 -26.53
C TYR A 68 -11.50 -2.29 -26.39
N PHE A 69 -11.49 -2.77 -25.14
CA PHE A 69 -11.72 -4.18 -24.82
C PHE A 69 -13.18 -4.30 -24.39
N SER A 70 -13.99 -4.96 -25.22
CA SER A 70 -15.46 -4.86 -25.12
C SER A 70 -15.89 -3.38 -25.13
N ASP A 71 -16.52 -2.89 -24.07
CA ASP A 71 -17.02 -1.50 -23.98
C ASP A 71 -16.06 -0.57 -23.22
N GLU A 72 -14.98 -1.09 -22.62
CA GLU A 72 -14.04 -0.30 -21.84
C GLU A 72 -12.93 0.27 -22.72
N MET A 73 -12.76 1.60 -22.69
CA MET A 73 -11.66 2.26 -23.41
C MET A 73 -10.35 2.04 -22.66
N VAL A 74 -9.41 1.36 -23.30
CA VAL A 74 -8.13 0.99 -22.68
C VAL A 74 -6.94 1.81 -23.21
N SER A 75 -7.10 2.51 -24.34
CA SER A 75 -6.06 3.39 -24.89
C SER A 75 -6.65 4.49 -25.76
N GLU A 76 -6.00 5.66 -25.81
CA GLU A 76 -6.34 6.77 -26.70
C GLU A 76 -5.08 7.46 -27.25
N THR A 77 -5.11 7.78 -28.54
CA THR A 77 -4.14 8.65 -29.20
C THR A 77 -4.89 9.80 -29.86
N ILE A 78 -4.46 11.04 -29.61
CA ILE A 78 -5.08 12.26 -30.18
C ILE A 78 -4.06 12.98 -31.07
N ILE A 79 -4.46 13.28 -32.30
CA ILE A 79 -3.68 14.02 -33.29
C ILE A 79 -4.46 15.29 -33.69
N ARG A 80 -3.78 16.44 -33.74
CA ARG A 80 -4.35 17.70 -34.26
C ARG A 80 -4.30 17.71 -35.79
N THR A 81 -5.44 17.98 -36.44
CA THR A 81 -5.59 17.91 -37.90
C THR A 81 -5.53 19.30 -38.54
N LYS A 82 -4.33 19.89 -38.59
CA LYS A 82 -4.12 21.31 -38.99
C LYS A 82 -4.31 21.59 -40.49
N VAL A 83 -4.11 20.58 -41.33
CA VAL A 83 -4.10 20.72 -42.80
C VAL A 83 -5.13 19.79 -43.42
N ASN A 84 -6.03 20.37 -44.21
CA ASN A 84 -7.06 19.62 -44.90
C ASN A 84 -6.47 18.72 -46.01
N GLY A 85 -6.98 17.49 -46.14
CA GLY A 85 -6.62 16.57 -47.22
C GLY A 85 -5.23 15.93 -47.11
N GLN A 86 -4.59 15.98 -45.94
CA GLN A 86 -3.29 15.36 -45.69
C GLN A 86 -3.39 14.04 -44.91
N ASP A 87 -2.30 13.27 -44.98
CA ASP A 87 -2.10 12.06 -44.21
C ASP A 87 -1.68 12.39 -42.78
N TYR A 88 -2.34 11.74 -41.81
CA TYR A 88 -2.02 11.78 -40.40
C TYR A 88 -1.59 10.40 -39.92
N THR A 89 -0.35 10.31 -39.45
CA THR A 89 0.23 9.07 -38.94
C THR A 89 0.34 9.10 -37.43
N GLY A 90 -0.05 8.00 -36.79
CA GLY A 90 0.07 7.82 -35.34
C GLY A 90 0.27 6.36 -34.97
N LYS A 91 0.37 6.12 -33.66
CA LYS A 91 0.33 4.78 -33.08
C LYS A 91 -0.69 4.74 -31.96
N ILE A 92 -1.37 3.61 -31.80
CA ILE A 92 -2.20 3.31 -30.63
C ILE A 92 -1.59 2.13 -29.88
N TYR A 93 -1.43 2.26 -28.57
CA TYR A 93 -0.86 1.19 -27.75
C TYR A 93 -1.94 0.17 -27.39
N VAL A 94 -1.62 -1.12 -27.50
CA VAL A 94 -2.48 -2.23 -27.08
C VAL A 94 -2.03 -2.67 -25.68
N PRO A 95 -2.77 -2.33 -24.60
CA PRO A 95 -2.30 -2.58 -23.23
C PRO A 95 -2.13 -4.07 -22.90
N TYR A 96 -1.05 -4.43 -22.23
CA TYR A 96 -0.74 -5.82 -21.85
C TYR A 96 -1.40 -6.24 -20.52
N LEU A 97 -2.70 -6.00 -20.33
CA LEU A 97 -3.36 -6.21 -19.03
C LEU A 97 -3.37 -7.68 -18.55
N ALA A 98 -3.42 -7.86 -17.23
CA ALA A 98 -3.53 -9.17 -16.59
C ALA A 98 -4.90 -9.80 -16.87
N ASN A 99 -4.94 -11.14 -16.94
CA ASN A 99 -6.14 -11.97 -17.09
C ASN A 99 -7.01 -11.67 -18.34
N ILE A 100 -6.51 -10.90 -19.30
CA ILE A 100 -7.19 -10.69 -20.59
C ILE A 100 -6.80 -11.82 -21.57
N PRO A 101 -7.73 -12.70 -21.97
CA PRO A 101 -7.44 -13.75 -22.94
C PRO A 101 -7.29 -13.18 -24.36
N ASN A 102 -6.86 -14.03 -25.30
CA ASN A 102 -6.96 -13.72 -26.72
C ASN A 102 -8.43 -13.41 -27.09
N GLY A 103 -8.65 -12.50 -28.01
CA GLY A 103 -10.00 -12.06 -28.36
C GLY A 103 -10.00 -11.01 -29.45
N THR A 104 -11.05 -10.19 -29.47
CA THR A 104 -11.20 -9.10 -30.43
C THR A 104 -11.35 -7.79 -29.68
N ALA A 105 -10.57 -6.79 -30.08
CA ALA A 105 -10.74 -5.41 -29.62
C ALA A 105 -11.42 -4.57 -30.70
N THR A 106 -12.09 -3.50 -30.27
CA THR A 106 -12.62 -2.49 -31.19
C THR A 106 -11.64 -1.32 -31.27
N LEU A 107 -11.10 -1.05 -32.44
CA LEU A 107 -10.33 0.16 -32.72
C LEU A 107 -11.22 1.17 -33.41
N LYS A 108 -11.54 2.26 -32.70
CA LYS A 108 -12.43 3.32 -33.17
C LYS A 108 -11.63 4.58 -33.51
N PHE A 109 -11.79 5.05 -34.73
CA PHE A 109 -11.28 6.34 -35.19
C PHE A 109 -12.40 7.37 -35.20
N ILE A 110 -12.11 8.57 -34.68
CA ILE A 110 -13.05 9.69 -34.59
C ILE A 110 -12.36 10.91 -35.18
N LEU A 111 -12.84 11.38 -36.32
CA LEU A 111 -12.41 12.64 -36.93
C LEU A 111 -13.42 13.73 -36.59
N GLN A 112 -12.95 14.86 -36.10
CA GLN A 112 -13.77 16.00 -35.70
C GLN A 112 -13.26 17.27 -36.39
N ASN A 113 -14.19 18.11 -36.87
CA ASN A 113 -13.88 19.45 -37.37
C ASN A 113 -14.05 20.54 -36.28
N ILE A 114 -13.79 21.80 -36.63
CA ILE A 114 -13.89 22.91 -35.66
C ILE A 114 -15.33 23.27 -35.26
N ASN A 115 -16.33 22.84 -36.03
CA ASN A 115 -17.76 22.99 -35.73
C ASN A 115 -18.35 21.78 -34.99
N PHE A 116 -17.49 20.89 -34.48
CA PHE A 116 -17.84 19.70 -33.70
C PHE A 116 -18.58 18.59 -34.46
N THR A 117 -18.69 18.67 -35.78
CA THR A 117 -19.18 17.53 -36.57
C THR A 117 -18.13 16.41 -36.52
N ILE A 118 -18.62 15.19 -36.29
CA ILE A 118 -17.80 13.99 -36.14
C ILE A 118 -18.11 12.95 -37.21
N THR A 119 -17.06 12.26 -37.66
CA THR A 119 -17.17 11.02 -38.43
C THR A 119 -16.41 9.92 -37.71
N GLU A 120 -17.05 8.77 -37.56
CA GLU A 120 -16.52 7.63 -36.82
C GLU A 120 -16.35 6.41 -37.73
N LYS A 121 -15.29 5.64 -37.49
CA LYS A 121 -15.05 4.35 -38.14
C LYS A 121 -14.49 3.37 -37.13
N SER A 122 -15.04 2.16 -37.08
CA SER A 122 -14.59 1.10 -36.18
C SER A 122 -14.07 -0.10 -36.95
N TYR A 123 -13.04 -0.72 -36.40
CA TYR A 123 -12.43 -1.94 -36.88
C TYR A 123 -12.33 -2.98 -35.78
N ASP A 124 -12.63 -4.23 -36.13
CA ASP A 124 -12.36 -5.37 -35.27
C ASP A 124 -10.89 -5.77 -35.45
N VAL A 125 -10.14 -5.78 -34.35
CA VAL A 125 -8.72 -6.16 -34.33
C VAL A 125 -8.59 -7.45 -33.53
N ALA A 126 -8.16 -8.53 -34.20
CA ALA A 126 -7.87 -9.78 -33.52
C ALA A 126 -6.61 -9.64 -32.64
N LEU A 127 -6.77 -9.86 -31.34
CA LEU A 127 -5.70 -9.77 -30.35
C LEU A 127 -5.25 -11.15 -29.89
N SER A 128 -3.94 -11.35 -29.88
CA SER A 128 -3.30 -12.51 -29.25
C SER A 128 -2.20 -12.08 -28.30
N ARG A 129 -1.94 -12.91 -27.27
CA ARG A 129 -0.78 -12.69 -26.41
C ARG A 129 0.51 -13.04 -27.18
N PRO A 130 1.55 -12.18 -27.11
CA PRO A 130 2.89 -12.50 -27.59
C PRO A 130 3.41 -13.74 -26.90
N ASP A 131 4.03 -14.62 -27.68
CA ASP A 131 4.82 -15.71 -27.15
C ASP A 131 6.27 -15.23 -26.95
N PHE A 132 6.60 -14.78 -25.74
CA PHE A 132 7.96 -14.31 -25.45
C PHE A 132 8.94 -15.48 -25.46
N PRO A 133 10.11 -15.36 -26.12
CA PRO A 133 11.11 -16.43 -26.15
C PRO A 133 11.74 -16.67 -24.77
N TYR A 134 11.85 -15.62 -23.95
CA TYR A 134 12.35 -15.62 -22.58
C TYR A 134 11.84 -14.35 -21.87
N LEU A 135 12.00 -14.29 -20.56
CA LEU A 135 11.95 -13.04 -19.79
C LEU A 135 13.29 -12.79 -19.11
N THR A 136 13.47 -11.61 -18.54
CA THR A 136 14.63 -11.27 -17.72
C THR A 136 14.17 -10.80 -16.35
N LEU A 137 14.63 -11.42 -15.27
CA LEU A 137 14.57 -10.85 -13.93
C LEU A 137 15.74 -9.88 -13.78
N VAL A 138 15.44 -8.62 -13.55
CA VAL A 138 16.43 -7.56 -13.31
C VAL A 138 16.44 -7.27 -11.81
N SER A 139 17.56 -7.55 -11.15
CA SER A 139 17.76 -7.40 -9.70
C SER A 139 19.05 -6.63 -9.44
N GLY A 140 18.94 -5.34 -9.11
CA GLY A 140 20.10 -4.44 -9.05
C GLY A 140 20.84 -4.40 -10.39
N ASP A 141 22.16 -4.66 -10.37
CA ASP A 141 22.99 -4.73 -11.59
C ASP A 141 22.98 -6.11 -12.28
N GLN A 142 22.24 -7.09 -11.73
CA GLN A 142 22.21 -8.45 -12.25
C GLN A 142 20.96 -8.68 -13.11
N GLU A 143 21.18 -9.33 -14.26
CA GLU A 143 20.11 -9.80 -15.14
C GLU A 143 20.12 -11.33 -15.22
N TYR A 144 18.98 -11.93 -14.91
CA TYR A 144 18.78 -13.37 -14.93
C TYR A 144 17.78 -13.75 -16.02
N ARG A 145 18.20 -14.59 -16.96
CA ARG A 145 17.31 -15.07 -18.02
C ARG A 145 16.33 -16.11 -17.47
N MET A 146 15.04 -15.83 -17.60
CA MET A 146 13.95 -16.73 -17.25
C MET A 146 13.51 -17.48 -18.51
N GLU A 147 13.67 -18.81 -18.50
CA GLU A 147 13.29 -19.66 -19.62
C GLU A 147 11.80 -19.98 -19.58
N LYS A 148 11.20 -20.15 -20.76
CA LYS A 148 9.81 -20.55 -20.89
C LYS A 148 9.62 -22.00 -20.46
N THR A 149 8.73 -22.24 -19.50
CA THR A 149 8.44 -23.59 -18.98
C THR A 149 7.06 -24.11 -19.38
N ALA A 150 6.12 -23.21 -19.66
CA ALA A 150 4.79 -23.53 -20.20
C ALA A 150 4.19 -22.32 -20.92
N ALA A 151 2.95 -22.42 -21.39
CA ALA A 151 2.22 -21.27 -21.94
C ALA A 151 2.15 -20.13 -20.92
N ASN A 152 2.63 -18.95 -21.31
CA ASN A 152 2.74 -17.75 -20.47
C ASN A 152 3.63 -17.87 -19.22
N GLN A 153 4.25 -19.03 -18.96
CA GLN A 153 4.99 -19.31 -17.72
C GLN A 153 6.49 -19.33 -17.99
N TYR A 154 7.23 -18.61 -17.15
CA TYR A 154 8.68 -18.48 -17.23
C TYR A 154 9.31 -18.70 -15.85
N SER A 155 10.54 -19.22 -15.81
CA SER A 155 11.26 -19.46 -14.57
C SER A 155 12.76 -19.31 -14.76
N VAL A 156 13.45 -18.86 -13.71
CA VAL A 156 14.90 -18.98 -13.56
C VAL A 156 15.21 -19.71 -12.28
N THR A 157 16.19 -20.62 -12.31
CA THR A 157 16.72 -21.31 -11.14
C THR A 157 18.16 -20.88 -10.94
N GLY A 158 18.54 -20.57 -9.71
CA GLY A 158 19.89 -20.17 -9.39
C GLY A 158 20.10 -20.02 -7.90
N GLU A 159 21.34 -19.72 -7.53
CA GLU A 159 21.72 -19.34 -6.17
C GLU A 159 21.27 -17.91 -5.89
N PHE A 160 20.32 -17.76 -4.98
CA PHE A 160 19.70 -16.49 -4.65
C PHE A 160 19.72 -16.23 -3.14
N ALA A 161 19.75 -14.95 -2.77
CA ALA A 161 19.51 -14.55 -1.39
C ALA A 161 18.09 -14.94 -0.95
N GLN A 162 17.85 -14.99 0.37
CA GLN A 162 16.52 -15.31 0.91
C GLN A 162 15.43 -14.36 0.37
N LYS A 163 15.78 -13.08 0.19
CA LYS A 163 14.95 -12.08 -0.45
C LYS A 163 15.66 -11.57 -1.71
N VAL A 164 14.99 -11.64 -2.85
CA VAL A 164 15.45 -11.08 -4.13
C VAL A 164 14.50 -9.97 -4.53
N LYS A 165 15.03 -8.76 -4.67
CA LYS A 165 14.29 -7.59 -5.12
C LYS A 165 14.60 -7.32 -6.57
N GLY A 166 13.56 -7.24 -7.39
CA GLY A 166 13.73 -6.98 -8.81
C GLY A 166 12.44 -6.85 -9.57
N TYR A 167 12.52 -6.48 -10.83
CA TYR A 167 11.38 -6.44 -11.75
C TYR A 167 11.61 -7.39 -12.91
N ILE A 168 10.55 -7.76 -13.61
CA ILE A 168 10.62 -8.68 -14.74
C ILE A 168 10.48 -7.89 -16.03
N LYS A 169 11.33 -8.17 -17.02
CA LYS A 169 11.34 -7.53 -18.33
C LYS A 169 11.03 -8.57 -19.41
N ALA A 170 10.00 -8.33 -20.20
CA ALA A 170 9.72 -9.07 -21.42
C ALA A 170 10.35 -8.36 -22.63
N PRO A 171 11.00 -9.10 -23.54
CA PRO A 171 11.58 -8.53 -24.75
C PRO A 171 10.48 -8.13 -25.75
N LYS A 172 10.85 -7.27 -26.70
CA LYS A 172 10.01 -6.97 -27.86
C LYS A 172 9.74 -8.22 -28.71
N VAL A 173 8.47 -8.43 -29.08
CA VAL A 173 8.03 -9.48 -30.03
C VAL A 173 7.28 -8.83 -31.20
N GLY A 174 7.57 -9.25 -32.43
CA GLY A 174 6.92 -8.72 -33.63
C GLY A 174 7.41 -7.32 -34.05
N ALA A 175 6.91 -6.84 -35.18
CA ALA A 175 7.35 -5.55 -35.75
C ALA A 175 6.90 -4.35 -34.90
N ASN A 176 5.68 -4.42 -34.36
CA ASN A 176 5.02 -3.36 -33.60
C ASN A 176 5.17 -3.49 -32.09
N GLY A 177 5.78 -4.57 -31.59
CA GLY A 177 5.92 -4.82 -30.17
C GLY A 177 6.84 -3.85 -29.46
N ASN A 178 6.66 -3.79 -28.14
CA ASN A 178 7.49 -3.05 -27.20
C ASN A 178 8.08 -4.00 -26.16
N GLU A 179 9.16 -3.57 -25.50
CA GLU A 179 9.56 -4.18 -24.23
C GLU A 179 8.50 -3.87 -23.17
N ILE A 180 8.28 -4.81 -22.24
CA ILE A 180 7.27 -4.67 -21.19
C ILE A 180 7.93 -4.99 -19.86
N ASN A 181 7.92 -4.03 -18.94
CA ASN A 181 8.34 -4.26 -17.56
C ASN A 181 7.14 -4.64 -16.71
N PHE A 182 7.34 -5.58 -15.79
CA PHE A 182 6.40 -6.01 -14.77
C PHE A 182 7.04 -5.76 -13.41
N GLY A 183 6.42 -4.92 -12.60
CA GLY A 183 6.92 -4.54 -11.29
C GLY A 183 5.78 -4.32 -10.30
N TRP A 184 6.13 -3.97 -9.07
CA TRP A 184 5.16 -3.82 -7.99
C TRP A 184 4.46 -2.47 -8.00
N SER A 185 3.14 -2.46 -7.85
CA SER A 185 2.35 -1.24 -7.67
C SER A 185 1.05 -1.56 -6.94
N ASN A 186 0.71 -0.77 -5.92
CA ASN A 186 -0.57 -0.87 -5.20
C ASN A 186 -0.89 -2.31 -4.70
N GLY A 187 0.11 -3.01 -4.16
CA GLY A 187 -0.07 -4.34 -3.56
C GLY A 187 -0.14 -5.50 -4.56
N ALA A 188 0.14 -5.26 -5.85
CA ALA A 188 0.18 -6.31 -6.86
C ALA A 188 1.25 -6.04 -7.92
N ILE A 189 1.61 -7.06 -8.68
CA ILE A 189 2.44 -6.90 -9.87
C ILE A 189 1.59 -6.26 -10.98
N THR A 190 2.13 -5.28 -11.69
CA THR A 190 1.51 -4.63 -12.85
C THR A 190 2.52 -4.39 -13.97
N GLN A 191 2.03 -4.21 -15.20
CA GLN A 191 2.88 -3.84 -16.34
C GLN A 191 3.18 -2.34 -16.38
N GLY A 192 4.28 -1.96 -17.02
CA GLY A 192 4.68 -0.58 -17.26
C GLY A 192 5.45 0.08 -16.12
N THR A 193 5.83 -0.68 -15.08
CA THR A 193 6.66 -0.20 -13.97
C THR A 193 7.87 -1.09 -13.75
N SER A 194 8.95 -0.49 -13.25
CA SER A 194 10.18 -1.16 -12.81
C SER A 194 10.35 -1.15 -11.29
N SER A 195 9.30 -0.77 -10.55
CA SER A 195 9.28 -0.91 -9.09
C SER A 195 9.48 -2.37 -8.71
N GLU A 196 10.34 -2.61 -7.73
CA GLU A 196 10.81 -3.95 -7.37
C GLU A 196 9.72 -4.80 -6.72
N ILE A 197 9.71 -6.07 -7.09
CA ILE A 197 8.95 -7.16 -6.47
C ILE A 197 9.91 -7.83 -5.48
N THR A 198 9.48 -8.04 -4.23
CA THR A 198 10.25 -8.80 -3.25
C THR A 198 9.88 -10.29 -3.34
N PHE A 199 10.64 -11.05 -4.12
CA PHE A 199 10.58 -12.51 -4.09
C PHE A 199 11.23 -13.02 -2.81
N SER A 200 10.62 -14.01 -2.15
CA SER A 200 11.12 -14.53 -0.88
C SER A 200 11.05 -16.05 -0.80
N SER A 201 12.11 -16.66 -0.27
CA SER A 201 12.21 -18.07 0.08
C SER A 201 12.46 -18.25 1.58
N LEU A 202 12.30 -19.47 2.10
CA LEU A 202 12.55 -19.76 3.52
C LEU A 202 14.02 -19.56 3.90
N SER A 203 14.95 -19.79 2.97
CA SER A 203 16.38 -19.61 3.14
C SER A 203 17.05 -19.20 1.84
N ALA A 204 18.20 -18.52 1.94
CA ALA A 204 19.10 -18.34 0.80
C ALA A 204 19.59 -19.69 0.26
N GLY A 205 19.94 -19.74 -1.02
CA GLY A 205 20.44 -20.94 -1.70
C GLY A 205 19.84 -21.12 -3.09
N GLU A 206 19.91 -22.34 -3.61
CA GLU A 206 19.30 -22.69 -4.90
C GLU A 206 17.77 -22.73 -4.80
N TYR A 207 17.10 -21.85 -5.54
CA TYR A 207 15.66 -21.93 -5.75
C TYR A 207 15.23 -21.30 -7.08
N SER A 208 13.96 -21.48 -7.43
CA SER A 208 13.39 -20.98 -8.68
C SER A 208 12.50 -19.76 -8.47
N ILE A 209 12.73 -18.70 -9.23
CA ILE A 209 11.81 -17.56 -9.36
C ILE A 209 11.02 -17.73 -10.65
N SER A 210 9.69 -17.65 -10.56
CA SER A 210 8.78 -17.89 -11.67
C SER A 210 7.75 -16.78 -11.84
N PHE A 211 7.25 -16.62 -13.06
CA PHE A 211 6.28 -15.60 -13.40
C PHE A 211 5.37 -16.03 -14.55
N ASN A 212 4.08 -15.71 -14.41
CA ASN A 212 3.06 -15.93 -15.42
C ASN A 212 2.66 -14.61 -16.08
N THR A 213 2.97 -14.44 -17.36
CA THR A 213 2.68 -13.21 -18.11
C THR A 213 1.20 -12.98 -18.43
N LEU A 214 0.30 -13.95 -18.17
CA LEU A 214 -1.14 -13.78 -18.30
C LEU A 214 -1.76 -13.35 -16.96
N THR A 215 -1.53 -14.13 -15.90
CA THR A 215 -2.17 -13.90 -14.59
C THR A 215 -1.39 -12.96 -13.67
N TYR A 216 -0.12 -12.71 -14.02
CA TYR A 216 0.90 -12.06 -13.19
C TYR A 216 1.21 -12.79 -11.88
N ALA A 217 0.77 -14.04 -11.76
CA ALA A 217 1.19 -14.88 -10.65
C ALA A 217 2.71 -15.05 -10.67
N ALA A 218 3.35 -14.84 -9.53
CA ALA A 218 4.77 -14.99 -9.36
C ALA A 218 5.08 -15.79 -8.10
N ALA A 219 6.28 -16.34 -8.03
CA ALA A 219 6.75 -17.13 -6.90
C ALA A 219 8.29 -17.13 -6.88
N PRO A 220 8.93 -17.36 -5.73
CA PRO A 220 8.33 -17.67 -4.44
C PRO A 220 7.98 -16.42 -3.64
N PHE A 221 6.96 -16.57 -2.78
CA PHE A 221 6.67 -15.66 -1.69
C PHE A 221 6.52 -16.50 -0.44
N VAL A 222 7.31 -16.22 0.60
CA VAL A 222 7.14 -16.87 1.90
C VAL A 222 5.79 -16.46 2.45
N LYS A 223 4.97 -17.47 2.74
CA LYS A 223 3.74 -17.31 3.51
C LYS A 223 4.08 -17.55 4.97
N LEU A 224 3.85 -16.56 5.81
CA LEU A 224 3.96 -16.73 7.25
C LEU A 224 2.59 -17.12 7.78
N LEU A 225 2.52 -18.15 8.62
CA LEU A 225 1.28 -18.56 9.24
C LEU A 225 1.33 -18.32 10.75
N LEU A 226 0.26 -17.73 11.27
CA LEU A 226 0.01 -17.71 12.71
C LEU A 226 -1.34 -18.38 12.96
N ASN A 227 -1.33 -19.39 13.83
CA ASN A 227 -2.47 -20.25 14.11
C ASN A 227 -3.08 -20.86 12.81
N GLY A 228 -2.21 -21.27 11.88
CA GLY A 228 -2.59 -21.82 10.57
C GLY A 228 -3.18 -20.81 9.57
N SER A 229 -3.24 -19.52 9.91
CA SER A 229 -3.76 -18.46 9.05
C SER A 229 -2.64 -17.61 8.47
N GLU A 230 -2.73 -17.27 7.18
CA GLU A 230 -1.72 -16.49 6.46
C GLU A 230 -1.68 -15.04 6.95
N MET A 231 -0.47 -14.58 7.31
CA MET A 231 -0.22 -13.18 7.65
C MET A 231 -0.06 -12.34 6.39
N GLU A 232 -0.58 -11.12 6.42
CA GLU A 232 -0.43 -10.14 5.35
C GLU A 232 0.93 -9.44 5.45
N MET A 233 1.66 -9.39 4.35
CA MET A 233 2.90 -8.61 4.24
C MET A 233 2.57 -7.12 4.34
N VAL A 234 3.09 -6.45 5.35
CA VAL A 234 2.99 -4.99 5.51
C VAL A 234 4.13 -4.31 4.76
N ASP A 235 5.34 -4.81 4.99
CA ASP A 235 6.55 -4.45 4.26
C ASP A 235 7.51 -5.66 4.24
N ASP A 236 8.76 -5.44 3.84
CA ASP A 236 9.74 -6.53 3.72
C ASP A 236 9.97 -7.29 5.03
N ASP A 237 9.94 -6.62 6.18
CA ASP A 237 10.31 -7.19 7.47
C ASP A 237 9.13 -7.31 8.44
N HIS A 238 7.94 -6.82 8.07
CA HIS A 238 6.74 -6.88 8.90
C HIS A 238 5.61 -7.61 8.20
N TYR A 239 5.05 -8.59 8.89
CA TYR A 239 3.84 -9.29 8.49
C TYR A 239 2.83 -9.21 9.62
N SER A 240 1.56 -8.97 9.30
CA SER A 240 0.54 -8.78 10.32
C SER A 240 -0.69 -9.65 10.08
N ILE A 241 -1.38 -9.99 11.17
CA ILE A 241 -2.66 -10.66 11.12
C ILE A 241 -3.53 -10.21 12.30
N ASP A 242 -4.81 -9.96 12.03
CA ASP A 242 -5.81 -9.72 13.06
C ASP A 242 -6.50 -11.03 13.43
N LEU A 243 -6.39 -11.43 14.70
CA LEU A 243 -6.96 -12.66 15.22
C LEU A 243 -7.93 -12.36 16.36
N ASN A 244 -9.03 -13.11 16.41
CA ASN A 244 -9.87 -13.18 17.60
C ASN A 244 -9.31 -14.27 18.51
N LEU A 245 -8.64 -13.84 19.58
CA LEU A 245 -7.97 -14.71 20.54
C LEU A 245 -8.75 -14.75 21.84
N LYS A 246 -8.75 -15.93 22.48
CA LYS A 246 -9.27 -16.14 23.81
C LYS A 246 -8.13 -16.42 24.77
N GLN A 247 -8.32 -16.01 26.03
CA GLN A 247 -7.36 -16.29 27.08
C GLN A 247 -7.12 -17.81 27.19
N GLY A 248 -5.86 -18.21 27.13
CA GLY A 248 -5.44 -19.61 27.15
C GLY A 248 -5.43 -20.31 25.79
N ASP A 249 -5.76 -19.62 24.69
CA ASP A 249 -5.61 -20.19 23.34
C ASP A 249 -4.18 -20.66 23.09
N ASN A 250 -4.02 -21.82 22.46
CA ASN A 250 -2.73 -22.32 22.03
C ASN A 250 -2.49 -21.97 20.56
N ILE A 251 -1.46 -21.17 20.29
CA ILE A 251 -1.15 -20.58 18.99
C ILE A 251 0.10 -21.22 18.43
N THR A 252 0.04 -21.69 17.18
CA THR A 252 1.21 -22.17 16.44
C THR A 252 1.76 -21.08 15.53
N ALA A 253 3.06 -21.05 15.31
CA ALA A 253 3.71 -20.13 14.38
C ALA A 253 4.54 -20.91 13.36
N ASP A 254 4.18 -20.77 12.08
CA ASP A 254 4.99 -21.22 10.95
C ASP A 254 5.70 -19.98 10.39
N ILE A 255 6.74 -19.56 11.12
CA ILE A 255 7.54 -18.38 10.83
C ILE A 255 9.02 -18.83 10.80
N PRO A 256 9.82 -18.40 9.81
CA PRO A 256 11.24 -18.74 9.74
C PRO A 256 11.98 -18.35 11.02
N ASN A 257 12.81 -19.26 11.54
CA ASN A 257 13.62 -19.07 12.75
C ASN A 257 12.81 -18.69 14.00
N PHE A 258 11.55 -19.14 14.10
CA PHE A 258 10.67 -18.78 15.22
C PHE A 258 11.21 -19.17 16.60
N ASP A 259 12.06 -20.20 16.66
CA ASP A 259 12.79 -20.59 17.87
C ASP A 259 13.66 -19.46 18.44
N GLN A 260 14.12 -18.54 17.60
CA GLN A 260 14.94 -17.38 17.94
C GLN A 260 14.12 -16.13 18.30
N TYR A 261 12.79 -16.18 18.19
CA TYR A 261 11.96 -15.01 18.46
C TYR A 261 11.94 -14.66 19.94
N TRP A 262 12.09 -13.37 20.24
CA TRP A 262 11.74 -12.83 21.53
C TRP A 262 10.21 -12.81 21.65
N ILE A 263 9.72 -13.54 22.64
CA ILE A 263 8.31 -13.67 22.94
C ILE A 263 7.99 -12.82 24.16
N ASP A 264 7.00 -11.95 24.03
CA ASP A 264 6.59 -11.07 25.11
C ASP A 264 5.90 -11.86 26.22
N PRO A 265 6.47 -11.93 27.45
CA PRO A 265 5.92 -12.74 28.54
C PRO A 265 4.58 -12.20 29.06
N ASP A 266 4.19 -10.99 28.70
CA ASP A 266 2.86 -10.46 29.06
C ASP A 266 1.76 -10.93 28.09
N PHE A 267 2.12 -11.34 26.89
CA PHE A 267 1.17 -11.77 25.85
C PHE A 267 1.15 -13.29 25.66
N PHE A 268 2.30 -13.95 25.81
CA PHE A 268 2.42 -15.37 25.55
C PHE A 268 3.32 -16.09 26.54
N GLU A 269 2.94 -17.33 26.85
CA GLU A 269 3.79 -18.33 27.48
C GLU A 269 4.22 -19.35 26.41
N LYS A 270 5.53 -19.57 26.23
CA LYS A 270 6.05 -20.53 25.24
C LYS A 270 6.02 -21.95 25.81
N ASN A 271 5.30 -22.84 25.15
CA ASN A 271 5.23 -24.26 25.50
C ASN A 271 6.48 -25.03 25.02
N GLU A 272 6.71 -26.22 25.57
CA GLU A 272 7.84 -27.09 25.22
C GLU A 272 7.88 -27.47 23.72
N ASP A 273 6.71 -27.57 23.09
CA ASP A 273 6.57 -27.88 21.66
C ASP A 273 6.76 -26.66 20.74
N GLY A 274 7.05 -25.48 21.31
CA GLY A 274 7.24 -24.23 20.60
C GLY A 274 5.96 -23.44 20.33
N SER A 275 4.77 -24.00 20.64
CA SER A 275 3.51 -23.25 20.58
C SER A 275 3.45 -22.18 21.67
N LEU A 276 2.57 -21.19 21.48
CA LEU A 276 2.39 -20.05 22.37
C LEU A 276 1.01 -20.10 23.01
N LYS A 277 0.96 -20.14 24.33
CA LYS A 277 -0.28 -19.96 25.08
C LYS A 277 -0.56 -18.47 25.26
N PHE A 278 -1.69 -17.98 24.76
CA PHE A 278 -2.12 -16.60 24.87
C PHE A 278 -2.56 -16.26 26.30
N LEU A 279 -2.02 -15.19 26.88
CA LEU A 279 -2.25 -14.78 28.27
C LEU A 279 -3.29 -13.68 28.49
N PRO A 280 -3.44 -12.67 27.61
CA PRO A 280 -4.41 -11.61 27.79
C PRO A 280 -5.86 -12.11 27.76
N ILE A 281 -6.77 -11.25 28.22
CA ILE A 281 -8.22 -11.47 28.11
C ILE A 281 -8.66 -11.55 26.64
N ASP A 282 -9.82 -12.15 26.43
CA ASP A 282 -10.45 -12.32 25.11
C ASP A 282 -10.56 -11.01 24.31
N GLY A 283 -10.37 -11.13 23.00
CA GLY A 283 -10.70 -10.08 22.05
C GLY A 283 -9.94 -10.18 20.74
N THR A 284 -10.09 -9.15 19.91
CA THR A 284 -9.31 -9.01 18.68
C THR A 284 -7.94 -8.41 18.97
N TYR A 285 -6.89 -9.03 18.44
CA TYR A 285 -5.50 -8.60 18.54
C TYR A 285 -4.84 -8.66 17.17
N ARG A 286 -4.06 -7.63 16.85
CA ARG A 286 -3.13 -7.65 15.73
C ARG A 286 -1.82 -8.22 16.22
N VAL A 287 -1.35 -9.27 15.59
CA VAL A 287 -0.01 -9.81 15.83
C VAL A 287 0.85 -9.46 14.62
N ILE A 288 1.99 -8.82 14.87
CA ILE A 288 2.95 -8.41 13.86
C ILE A 288 4.24 -9.20 14.06
N ALA A 289 4.63 -10.00 13.07
CA ALA A 289 5.93 -10.64 13.03
C ALA A 289 6.94 -9.65 12.45
N ASN A 290 7.87 -9.19 13.29
CA ASN A 290 9.02 -8.40 12.91
C ASN A 290 10.21 -9.34 12.66
N LEU A 291 10.48 -9.60 11.38
CA LEU A 291 11.53 -10.52 10.93
C LEU A 291 12.94 -9.98 11.21
N ALA A 292 13.12 -8.66 11.20
CA ALA A 292 14.42 -8.04 11.43
C ALA A 292 14.85 -8.14 12.90
N LEU A 293 13.89 -8.10 13.83
CA LEU A 293 14.12 -8.17 15.28
C LEU A 293 13.83 -9.55 15.88
N ASN A 294 13.33 -10.50 15.08
CA ASN A 294 12.77 -11.77 15.56
C ASN A 294 11.80 -11.52 16.73
N TYR A 295 10.73 -10.77 16.50
CA TYR A 295 9.81 -10.32 17.55
C TYR A 295 8.35 -10.44 17.10
N LEU A 296 7.47 -10.93 17.99
CA LEU A 296 6.02 -10.81 17.83
C LEU A 296 5.49 -9.60 18.62
N GLU A 297 5.17 -8.52 17.92
CA GLU A 297 4.45 -7.38 18.48
C GLU A 297 2.95 -7.69 18.54
N VAL A 298 2.28 -7.29 19.62
CA VAL A 298 0.84 -7.55 19.82
C VAL A 298 0.13 -6.26 20.17
N LEU A 299 -0.90 -5.93 19.39
CA LEU A 299 -1.72 -4.72 19.56
C LEU A 299 -3.16 -5.13 19.82
N LYS A 300 -3.79 -4.56 20.85
CA LYS A 300 -5.24 -4.74 21.04
C LYS A 300 -5.98 -3.95 19.96
N MET A 301 -6.92 -4.60 19.28
CA MET A 301 -7.71 -3.99 18.22
C MET A 301 -9.16 -3.69 18.66
N ASN A 302 -9.74 -2.68 18.02
CA ASN A 302 -11.16 -2.36 18.02
C ASN A 302 -11.61 -2.08 16.57
N GLY A 303 -12.18 -3.10 15.91
CA GLY A 303 -12.39 -3.06 14.47
C GLY A 303 -11.06 -3.03 13.72
N THR A 304 -10.89 -2.06 12.82
CA THR A 304 -9.68 -1.90 11.99
C THR A 304 -8.62 -1.00 12.63
N SER A 305 -8.91 -0.39 13.78
CA SER A 305 -8.01 0.54 14.49
C SER A 305 -7.52 -0.09 15.79
N THR A 306 -6.37 0.40 16.28
CA THR A 306 -5.90 0.02 17.61
C THR A 306 -6.87 0.53 18.68
N ALA A 307 -7.02 -0.25 19.75
CA ALA A 307 -7.95 0.06 20.82
C ALA A 307 -7.46 1.23 21.67
N THR A 308 -8.40 1.97 22.24
CA THR A 308 -8.17 3.04 23.20
C THR A 308 -8.63 2.61 24.59
N LEU A 309 -8.21 3.31 25.64
CA LEU A 309 -8.77 3.16 26.98
C LEU A 309 -10.15 3.81 27.02
N ASN A 310 -11.16 3.03 27.35
CA ASN A 310 -12.53 3.51 27.49
C ASN A 310 -12.78 4.05 28.91
N ASP A 311 -13.82 4.87 29.07
CA ASP A 311 -14.21 5.45 30.37
C ASP A 311 -14.51 4.39 31.45
N ASP A 312 -14.96 3.19 31.03
CA ASP A 312 -15.23 2.08 31.93
C ASP A 312 -13.97 1.27 32.32
N GLY A 313 -12.79 1.66 31.83
CA GLY A 313 -11.50 1.01 32.08
C GLY A 313 -11.22 -0.20 31.19
N THR A 314 -12.06 -0.49 30.19
CA THR A 314 -11.78 -1.51 29.17
C THR A 314 -10.98 -0.94 28.00
N GLY A 315 -10.52 -1.80 27.09
CA GLY A 315 -9.78 -1.39 25.90
C GLY A 315 -8.27 -1.56 26.08
N ALA A 316 -7.46 -0.56 25.74
CA ALA A 316 -6.00 -0.67 25.78
C ALA A 316 -5.31 0.53 26.40
N LEU A 317 -4.16 0.28 27.03
CA LEU A 317 -3.26 1.29 27.56
C LEU A 317 -1.91 1.20 26.85
N TRP A 318 -1.30 2.34 26.58
CA TRP A 318 -0.12 2.46 25.72
C TRP A 318 1.05 3.10 26.46
N ILE A 319 2.27 2.70 26.15
CA ILE A 319 3.49 3.31 26.69
C ILE A 319 4.23 4.05 25.59
N ILE A 320 4.49 5.34 25.81
CA ILE A 320 5.24 6.20 24.88
C ILE A 320 6.23 7.06 25.68
N GLY A 321 7.45 7.16 25.17
CA GLY A 321 8.54 7.95 25.73
C GLY A 321 9.87 7.19 25.79
N ASP A 322 10.86 7.80 26.41
CA ASP A 322 12.24 7.33 26.41
C ASP A 322 12.52 6.28 27.49
N GLY A 323 13.55 5.48 27.23
CA GLY A 323 14.10 4.53 28.22
C GLY A 323 13.39 3.17 28.25
N ILE A 324 12.48 2.90 27.32
CA ILE A 324 11.80 1.62 27.16
C ILE A 324 11.70 1.20 25.69
N GLY A 325 11.72 -0.10 25.41
CA GLY A 325 11.56 -0.68 24.08
C GLY A 325 11.58 -2.21 24.09
N LYS A 326 10.76 -2.84 23.25
CA LYS A 326 10.69 -4.30 23.08
C LYS A 326 11.07 -4.68 21.64
N PRO A 327 11.83 -5.77 21.40
CA PRO A 327 12.42 -6.66 22.39
C PRO A 327 13.67 -6.09 23.09
N SER A 328 14.14 -4.91 22.68
CA SER A 328 15.25 -4.21 23.33
C SER A 328 15.12 -2.70 23.24
N VAL A 329 15.44 -2.00 24.33
CA VAL A 329 15.53 -0.52 24.35
C VAL A 329 16.73 -0.01 23.57
N ALA A 330 17.79 -0.81 23.40
CA ALA A 330 18.98 -0.37 22.70
C ALA A 330 18.79 -0.33 21.18
N THR A 331 18.04 -1.28 20.62
CA THR A 331 17.82 -1.42 19.17
C THR A 331 16.42 -1.01 18.72
N ASN A 332 15.43 -1.06 19.62
CA ASN A 332 14.05 -0.68 19.33
C ASN A 332 13.41 0.12 20.48
N ALA A 333 14.06 1.23 20.86
CA ALA A 333 13.45 2.21 21.76
C ALA A 333 12.15 2.76 21.17
N VAL A 334 11.15 2.95 22.03
CA VAL A 334 9.89 3.62 21.69
C VAL A 334 10.16 5.10 21.41
N GLY A 335 10.78 5.79 22.38
CA GLY A 335 10.97 7.23 22.34
C GLY A 335 9.65 7.99 22.26
N TRP A 336 9.69 9.24 21.82
CA TRP A 336 8.49 10.05 21.55
C TRP A 336 7.94 9.84 20.13
N THR A 337 8.03 8.59 19.62
CA THR A 337 7.47 8.17 18.33
C THR A 337 6.20 7.36 18.60
N THR A 338 5.04 7.97 18.44
CA THR A 338 3.74 7.40 18.85
C THR A 338 3.42 6.08 18.15
N GLU A 339 3.87 5.91 16.92
CA GLU A 339 3.68 4.70 16.10
C GLU A 339 4.41 3.49 16.70
N LYS A 340 5.46 3.72 17.50
CA LYS A 340 6.21 2.69 18.23
C LYS A 340 5.67 2.39 19.63
N GLY A 341 4.56 3.02 20.03
CA GLY A 341 4.01 2.88 21.38
C GLY A 341 3.74 1.42 21.74
N LEU A 342 4.13 0.99 22.93
CA LEU A 342 3.90 -0.39 23.38
C LEU A 342 2.48 -0.54 23.89
N CYS A 343 1.72 -1.48 23.34
CA CYS A 343 0.44 -1.89 23.90
C CYS A 343 0.67 -2.70 25.17
N MET A 344 0.14 -2.26 26.31
CA MET A 344 0.19 -3.03 27.55
C MET A 344 -0.78 -4.21 27.47
N SER A 345 -0.37 -5.35 28.02
CA SER A 345 -1.21 -6.54 28.07
C SER A 345 -2.25 -6.40 29.19
N GLN A 346 -3.46 -6.88 28.94
CA GLN A 346 -4.51 -6.98 29.94
C GLN A 346 -4.77 -8.44 30.26
N ILE A 347 -4.07 -9.00 31.26
CA ILE A 347 -4.25 -10.40 31.71
C ILE A 347 -5.47 -10.53 32.63
N GLU A 348 -5.67 -9.54 33.49
CA GLU A 348 -6.86 -9.39 34.33
C GLU A 348 -7.65 -8.16 33.88
N ALA A 349 -8.98 -8.24 33.92
CA ALA A 349 -9.82 -7.11 33.53
C ALA A 349 -9.43 -5.83 34.28
N LYS A 350 -9.22 -4.74 33.52
CA LYS A 350 -8.85 -3.40 34.00
C LYS A 350 -7.48 -3.30 34.70
N LYS A 351 -6.60 -4.28 34.51
CA LYS A 351 -5.20 -4.21 34.93
C LYS A 351 -4.31 -4.39 33.71
N TYR A 352 -3.52 -3.37 33.43
CA TYR A 352 -2.64 -3.32 32.26
C TYR A 352 -1.20 -3.49 32.71
N GLN A 353 -0.47 -4.46 32.14
CA GLN A 353 0.90 -4.75 32.54
C GLN A 353 1.89 -4.69 31.40
N VAL A 354 3.12 -4.33 31.75
CA VAL A 354 4.32 -4.54 30.96
C VAL A 354 5.42 -5.11 31.86
N THR A 355 6.08 -6.16 31.41
CA THR A 355 7.23 -6.79 32.03
C THR A 355 8.46 -6.49 31.18
N VAL A 356 9.51 -6.02 31.85
CA VAL A 356 10.75 -5.57 31.22
C VAL A 356 11.95 -5.99 32.06
N VAL A 357 13.05 -6.38 31.40
CA VAL A 357 14.32 -6.64 32.07
C VAL A 357 15.17 -5.39 32.00
N ALA A 358 15.65 -4.93 33.15
CA ALA A 358 16.52 -3.76 33.23
C ALA A 358 17.86 -4.01 32.51
N GLY A 359 18.26 -3.08 31.65
CA GLY A 359 19.38 -3.21 30.74
C GLY A 359 19.06 -3.90 29.40
N GLU A 360 17.89 -4.53 29.26
CA GLU A 360 17.45 -5.17 28.01
C GLU A 360 16.27 -4.39 27.37
N GLN A 361 15.09 -4.41 28.00
CA GLN A 361 13.86 -3.74 27.49
C GLN A 361 13.61 -2.37 28.13
N ILE A 362 14.27 -2.08 29.25
CA ILE A 362 14.18 -0.79 29.95
C ILE A 362 15.57 -0.37 30.40
N LYS A 363 15.90 0.92 30.32
CA LYS A 363 17.15 1.45 30.87
C LYS A 363 17.13 1.33 32.39
N SER A 364 18.28 1.02 32.99
CA SER A 364 18.38 0.83 34.43
C SER A 364 18.47 2.12 35.24
N ASP A 365 18.96 3.19 34.62
CA ASP A 365 19.38 4.42 35.29
C ASP A 365 18.62 5.68 34.83
N ASP A 366 17.91 5.63 33.70
CA ASP A 366 17.15 6.76 33.18
C ASP A 366 15.92 6.31 32.37
N ILE A 367 14.73 6.57 32.93
CA ILE A 367 13.45 6.32 32.25
C ILE A 367 12.66 7.63 32.16
N ASN A 368 11.97 7.84 31.05
CA ASN A 368 11.15 9.04 30.82
C ASN A 368 10.01 8.72 29.85
N PHE A 369 9.05 7.91 30.30
CA PHE A 369 7.88 7.52 29.51
C PHE A 369 6.59 7.70 30.30
N LYS A 370 5.46 7.60 29.60
CA LYS A 370 4.10 7.80 30.13
C LYS A 370 3.15 6.71 29.67
N PHE A 371 2.02 6.66 30.34
CA PHE A 371 0.85 5.89 29.91
C PHE A 371 -0.13 6.78 29.14
N PHE A 372 -0.58 6.28 27.99
CA PHE A 372 -1.50 6.95 27.06
C PHE A 372 -2.74 6.08 26.87
N HIS A 373 -3.89 6.72 26.74
CA HIS A 373 -5.17 6.06 26.45
C HIS A 373 -5.28 5.62 24.98
N GLN A 374 -4.31 5.94 24.12
CA GLN A 374 -4.32 5.58 22.70
C GLN A 374 -2.91 5.49 22.13
N GLN A 375 -2.75 4.77 21.01
CA GLN A 375 -1.51 4.74 20.23
C GLN A 375 -1.39 6.04 19.41
N GLY A 376 -1.00 7.12 20.07
CA GLY A 376 -1.04 8.46 19.50
C GLY A 376 -0.95 9.53 20.58
N TRP A 377 -0.91 10.78 20.14
CA TRP A 377 -0.99 11.92 21.05
C TRP A 377 -2.39 12.08 21.63
N GLY A 378 -2.49 12.46 22.91
CA GLY A 378 -3.75 12.67 23.62
C GLY A 378 -4.14 11.54 24.58
N GLY A 379 -4.94 11.88 25.59
CA GLY A 379 -5.36 10.94 26.63
C GLY A 379 -4.21 10.48 27.52
N GLU A 380 -3.29 11.36 27.90
CA GLU A 380 -2.17 11.01 28.76
C GLU A 380 -2.57 10.93 30.23
N TYR A 381 -2.09 9.89 30.92
CA TYR A 381 -2.09 9.92 32.38
C TYR A 381 -1.16 11.02 32.89
N LYS A 382 -1.67 11.78 33.85
CA LYS A 382 -0.95 12.80 34.61
C LYS A 382 -0.99 12.45 36.10
N ASN A 383 -0.28 13.23 36.90
CA ASN A 383 -0.16 13.03 38.35
C ASN A 383 -1.45 13.28 39.16
N ASP A 384 -2.52 13.77 38.52
CA ASP A 384 -3.85 13.92 39.13
C ASP A 384 -4.75 12.68 38.98
N ALA A 385 -4.50 11.85 37.96
CA ALA A 385 -5.27 10.64 37.65
C ALA A 385 -4.49 9.33 37.86
N LEU A 386 -3.17 9.40 38.00
CA LEU A 386 -2.27 8.28 38.26
C LEU A 386 -1.52 8.49 39.57
N SER A 387 -1.56 7.47 40.43
CA SER A 387 -0.73 7.36 41.63
C SER A 387 0.22 6.18 41.52
N THR A 388 1.26 6.11 42.34
CA THR A 388 2.13 4.93 42.42
C THR A 388 2.39 4.50 43.85
N THR A 389 2.51 3.19 44.06
CA THR A 389 2.93 2.59 45.33
C THR A 389 4.40 2.17 45.33
N SER A 390 5.11 2.38 44.21
CA SER A 390 6.51 2.00 44.06
C SER A 390 7.44 2.91 44.87
N ASP A 391 8.48 2.34 45.46
CA ASP A 391 9.61 3.08 46.05
C ASP A 391 10.78 3.30 45.06
N LEU A 392 10.66 2.77 43.83
CA LEU A 392 11.67 2.87 42.76
C LEU A 392 11.33 3.95 41.73
N VAL A 393 10.04 4.13 41.44
CA VAL A 393 9.55 5.00 40.37
C VAL A 393 8.66 6.09 40.95
N PHE A 394 8.80 7.31 40.46
CA PHE A 394 7.90 8.42 40.74
C PHE A 394 7.17 8.87 39.47
N ILE A 395 6.04 9.56 39.65
CA ILE A 395 5.27 10.18 38.58
C ILE A 395 5.60 11.68 38.55
N GLY A 396 5.99 12.18 37.40
CA GLY A 396 6.32 13.58 37.20
C GLY A 396 5.13 14.49 37.54
N ASP A 397 5.40 15.64 38.16
CA ASP A 397 4.38 16.65 38.47
C ASP A 397 4.66 18.01 37.81
N GLY A 398 5.68 18.07 36.94
CA GLY A 398 6.18 19.29 36.32
C GLY A 398 7.15 20.09 37.17
N THR A 399 7.39 19.68 38.42
CA THR A 399 8.29 20.36 39.38
C THR A 399 9.37 19.44 39.95
N ASN A 400 9.16 18.12 39.93
CA ASN A 400 10.07 17.08 40.42
C ASN A 400 11.07 16.57 39.35
N GLY A 401 11.37 17.37 38.33
CA GLY A 401 12.33 17.04 37.27
C GLY A 401 11.78 16.22 36.11
N ARG A 402 10.49 15.89 36.11
CA ARG A 402 9.76 15.25 35.00
C ARG A 402 8.45 15.99 34.70
N ASP A 403 8.04 15.98 33.44
CA ASP A 403 6.74 16.53 33.04
C ASP A 403 5.58 15.76 33.69
N ALA A 404 4.45 16.44 33.90
CA ALA A 404 3.28 15.90 34.59
C ALA A 404 2.82 14.54 34.01
N GLY A 405 3.02 13.44 34.73
CA GLY A 405 2.72 12.06 34.34
C GLY A 405 3.93 11.21 33.89
N ASN A 406 5.05 11.85 33.49
CA ASN A 406 6.22 11.12 33.00
C ASN A 406 6.86 10.38 34.16
N LEU A 407 7.14 9.09 33.97
CA LEU A 407 7.82 8.31 34.99
C LEU A 407 9.29 8.72 35.07
N GLY A 408 9.82 8.70 36.29
CA GLY A 408 11.24 8.84 36.59
C GLY A 408 11.66 7.90 37.71
N LEU A 409 12.96 7.68 37.88
CA LEU A 409 13.49 6.89 38.99
C LEU A 409 13.69 7.79 40.21
N VAL A 410 13.26 7.33 41.37
CA VAL A 410 13.44 8.06 42.64
C VAL A 410 14.93 8.35 42.85
N GLU A 411 15.25 9.53 43.37
CA GLU A 411 16.65 9.96 43.55
C GLU A 411 17.47 8.91 44.31
N GLY A 412 18.63 8.54 43.75
CA GLY A 412 19.52 7.51 44.30
C GLY A 412 19.06 6.07 44.08
N LYS A 413 17.96 5.84 43.37
CA LYS A 413 17.49 4.50 42.97
C LYS A 413 17.82 4.22 41.50
N SER A 414 17.97 2.94 41.19
CA SER A 414 18.11 2.42 39.83
C SER A 414 17.40 1.06 39.74
N LEU A 415 16.99 0.67 38.54
CA LEU A 415 16.60 -0.71 38.29
C LEU A 415 17.87 -1.57 38.22
N GLU A 416 17.87 -2.68 38.93
CA GLU A 416 18.99 -3.63 38.93
C GLU A 416 19.10 -4.35 37.58
N ASN A 417 20.22 -4.17 36.87
CA ASN A 417 20.46 -4.82 35.56
C ASN A 417 20.24 -6.33 35.62
N GLY A 418 19.56 -6.88 34.62
CA GLY A 418 19.24 -8.30 34.51
C GLY A 418 18.03 -8.75 35.36
N VAL A 419 17.46 -7.87 36.20
CA VAL A 419 16.24 -8.15 36.95
C VAL A 419 15.01 -7.76 36.13
N ALA A 420 14.00 -8.64 36.13
CA ALA A 420 12.70 -8.38 35.54
C ALA A 420 11.81 -7.56 36.49
N TYR A 421 11.18 -6.53 35.95
CA TYR A 421 10.23 -5.68 36.64
C TYR A 421 8.90 -5.71 35.90
N ARG A 422 7.81 -5.95 36.62
CA ARG A 422 6.45 -5.82 36.10
C ARG A 422 5.85 -4.49 36.57
N PHE A 423 5.48 -3.66 35.61
CA PHE A 423 4.74 -2.41 35.81
C PHE A 423 3.27 -2.72 35.55
N THR A 424 2.41 -2.54 36.54
CA THR A 424 0.97 -2.76 36.42
C THR A 424 0.21 -1.48 36.71
N VAL A 425 -0.62 -1.04 35.77
CA VAL A 425 -1.58 0.06 35.95
C VAL A 425 -2.96 -0.56 36.21
N ASP A 426 -3.42 -0.43 37.44
CA ASP A 426 -4.74 -0.87 37.88
C ASP A 426 -5.74 0.29 37.77
N VAL A 427 -6.76 0.12 36.92
CA VAL A 427 -7.84 1.10 36.71
C VAL A 427 -9.19 0.59 37.22
N THR A 428 -9.20 -0.44 38.07
CA THR A 428 -10.44 -1.03 38.63
C THR A 428 -11.27 -0.02 39.44
N ALA A 429 -10.61 0.95 40.09
CA ALA A 429 -11.25 2.06 40.80
C ALA A 429 -11.76 3.19 39.87
N GLY A 430 -11.55 3.06 38.56
CA GLY A 430 -11.88 4.06 37.55
C GLY A 430 -10.63 4.71 36.93
N VAL A 431 -10.75 5.15 35.67
CA VAL A 431 -9.64 5.71 34.88
C VAL A 431 -9.08 7.04 35.41
N SER A 432 -9.75 7.68 36.37
CA SER A 432 -9.29 8.89 37.06
C SER A 432 -8.63 8.60 38.41
N SER A 433 -8.48 7.33 38.78
CA SER A 433 -7.93 6.87 40.05
C SER A 433 -7.03 5.66 39.84
N ALA A 434 -6.20 5.72 38.80
CA ALA A 434 -5.30 4.64 38.42
C ALA A 434 -4.15 4.50 39.43
N VAL A 435 -3.73 3.26 39.66
CA VAL A 435 -2.62 2.93 40.56
C VAL A 435 -1.55 2.16 39.80
N LEU A 436 -0.35 2.73 39.71
CA LEU A 436 0.84 2.06 39.21
C LEU A 436 1.55 1.30 40.33
N THR A 437 1.71 -0.01 40.16
CA THR A 437 2.62 -0.83 40.95
C THR A 437 3.83 -1.23 40.11
N VAL A 438 4.99 -1.38 40.76
CA VAL A 438 6.22 -1.87 40.14
C VAL A 438 6.83 -2.92 41.06
N GLU A 439 6.96 -4.14 40.58
CA GLU A 439 7.44 -5.27 41.38
C GLU A 439 8.52 -6.06 40.65
N LYS A 440 9.47 -6.62 41.40
CA LYS A 440 10.43 -7.59 40.86
C LYS A 440 9.70 -8.90 40.59
N VAL A 441 9.94 -9.50 39.43
CA VAL A 441 9.37 -10.79 39.04
C VAL A 441 10.48 -11.75 38.61
N GLU A 442 10.16 -13.04 38.61
CA GLU A 442 11.05 -14.04 37.99
C GLU A 442 11.06 -13.85 36.46
N ARG A 443 12.20 -14.18 35.85
CA ARG A 443 12.41 -14.03 34.40
C ARG A 443 11.70 -15.12 33.62
#